data_AF-A0A356T2R4-F1
#
_entry.id   AF-A0A356T2R4-F1
#
_cell.length_a   1.000
_cell.length_b   1.000
_cell.length_c   1.000
_cell.angle_alpha   90.00
_cell.angle_beta   90.00
_cell.angle_gamma   90.00
#
_symmetry.space_group_name_H-M   'P 1'
#
loop_
_entity.id
_entity.type
_entity.pdbx_description
1 polymer ?
#
loop_
_entity_poly.entity_id
_entity_poly.type
_entity_poly.pdbx_seq_one_letter_code
_entity_poly.pdbx_strand_id
1 'polypeptide(L)'
;MSVRFEFEILLLPEEIGGYRLAAYTEGVLRLMVGATAFLDADGVLLVEFGLALHKWLEIARSGPHDFYYASMDFEEEPILAFRYDALEDKYRLESVWAQGQAPLVPCPDVVAASRTYLADLRGLLKRKRGVDLEHVLRKSVSDG
;
A
#
# COMPACT_ATOMS: atom_id res chain seq x y z
N MET A 1 6.25 5.08 17.55
CA MET A 1 6.96 5.72 16.41
C MET A 1 5.94 5.80 15.29
N SER A 2 5.61 6.97 14.76
CA SER A 2 4.48 7.05 13.81
C SER A 2 4.88 6.53 12.43
N VAL A 3 4.09 5.62 11.85
CA VAL A 3 4.21 5.23 10.44
C VAL A 3 2.99 5.75 9.70
N ARG A 4 3.20 6.30 8.50
CA ARG A 4 2.11 6.78 7.65
C ARG A 4 2.47 6.68 6.17
N PHE A 5 1.47 6.39 5.36
CA PHE A 5 1.55 6.55 3.93
C PHE A 5 1.11 7.95 3.55
N GLU A 6 1.86 8.57 2.66
CA GLU A 6 1.45 9.77 1.94
C GLU A 6 1.40 9.41 0.46
N PHE A 7 0.44 9.95 -0.28
CA PHE A 7 0.35 9.68 -1.71
C PHE A 7 -0.27 10.84 -2.47
N GLU A 8 0.03 10.90 -3.76
CA GLU A 8 -0.55 11.85 -4.70
C GLU A 8 -0.93 11.13 -5.99
N ILE A 9 -2.18 11.27 -6.43
CA ILE A 9 -2.63 10.74 -7.72
C ILE A 9 -2.19 11.69 -8.83
N LEU A 10 -1.28 11.23 -9.70
CA LEU A 10 -0.80 11.95 -10.87
C LEU A 10 -1.64 11.62 -12.11
N LEU A 11 -1.96 10.34 -12.30
CA LEU A 11 -2.78 9.87 -13.40
C LEU A 11 -4.01 9.13 -12.86
N LEU A 12 -5.15 9.43 -13.46
CA LEU A 12 -6.40 8.75 -13.17
C LEU A 12 -7.08 8.42 -14.50
N PRO A 13 -7.48 7.17 -14.76
CA PRO A 13 -8.09 6.80 -16.02
C PRO A 13 -9.41 7.53 -16.22
N GLU A 14 -9.70 7.90 -17.47
CA GLU A 14 -10.99 8.50 -17.85
C GLU A 14 -12.13 7.49 -17.70
N GLU A 15 -11.87 6.23 -18.07
CA GLU A 15 -12.81 5.12 -17.91
C GLU A 15 -12.53 4.33 -16.64
N ILE A 16 -13.50 4.31 -15.74
CA ILE A 16 -13.36 3.79 -14.37
C ILE A 16 -13.90 2.35 -14.22
N GLY A 17 -14.33 1.74 -15.32
CA GLY A 17 -14.92 0.41 -15.35
C GLY A 17 -13.88 -0.72 -15.27
N GLY A 18 -14.17 -1.77 -14.51
CA GLY A 18 -13.38 -3.01 -14.47
C GLY A 18 -12.04 -2.87 -13.74
N TYR A 19 -11.02 -3.60 -14.20
CA TYR A 19 -9.67 -3.58 -13.61
C TYR A 19 -8.89 -2.29 -13.89
N ARG A 20 -9.42 -1.40 -14.76
CA ARG A 20 -8.72 -0.21 -15.24
C ARG A 20 -8.35 0.75 -14.13
N LEU A 21 -9.22 0.91 -13.13
CA LEU A 21 -8.90 1.78 -12.00
C LEU A 21 -7.65 1.29 -11.25
N ALA A 22 -7.47 -0.02 -11.10
CA ALA A 22 -6.28 -0.59 -10.48
C ALA A 22 -5.05 -0.44 -11.38
N ALA A 23 -5.19 -0.74 -12.67
CA ALA A 23 -4.08 -0.79 -13.62
C ALA A 23 -3.58 0.59 -14.12
N TYR A 24 -4.35 1.66 -13.95
CA TYR A 24 -4.02 2.97 -14.53
C TYR A 24 -4.09 4.14 -13.54
N THR A 25 -4.40 3.90 -12.25
CA THR A 25 -4.30 4.97 -11.24
C THR A 25 -2.88 5.05 -10.74
N GLU A 26 -2.09 5.90 -11.38
CA GLU A 26 -0.67 6.08 -11.10
C GLU A 26 -0.42 7.31 -10.24
N GLY A 27 0.62 7.26 -9.42
CA GLY A 27 1.07 8.41 -8.70
C GLY A 27 2.27 8.16 -7.81
N VAL A 28 2.49 9.11 -6.90
CA VAL A 28 3.60 9.06 -5.94
C VAL A 28 3.13 8.37 -4.67
N LEU A 29 3.95 7.46 -4.14
CA LEU A 29 3.78 6.83 -2.84
C LEU A 29 4.98 7.11 -1.95
N ARG A 30 4.72 7.64 -0.76
CA ARG A 30 5.74 7.82 0.29
C ARG A 30 5.37 7.04 1.53
N LEU A 31 6.35 6.38 2.14
CA LEU A 31 6.22 5.77 3.46
C LEU A 31 7.09 6.53 4.45
N MET A 32 6.45 7.20 5.40
CA MET A 32 7.13 7.97 6.44
C MET A 32 7.26 7.13 7.71
N VAL A 33 8.46 7.13 8.30
CA VAL A 33 8.74 6.58 9.64
C VAL A 33 9.23 7.71 10.53
N GLY A 34 8.37 8.16 11.44
CA GLY A 34 8.58 9.40 12.19
C GLY A 34 8.53 10.62 11.26
N ALA A 35 9.62 11.38 11.21
CA ALA A 35 9.78 12.55 10.33
C ALA A 35 10.54 12.22 9.03
N THR A 36 11.01 10.98 8.87
CA THR A 36 11.89 10.58 7.76
C THR A 36 11.12 9.78 6.73
N ALA A 37 11.32 10.09 5.45
CA ALA A 37 10.83 9.26 4.37
C ALA A 37 11.71 8.00 4.29
N PHE A 38 11.11 6.82 4.48
CA PHE A 38 11.76 5.55 4.19
C PHE A 38 11.67 5.22 2.70
N LEU A 39 10.50 5.47 2.10
CA LEU A 39 10.22 5.28 0.68
C LEU A 39 9.71 6.60 0.09
N ASP A 40 10.21 6.94 -1.09
CA ASP A 40 9.62 7.95 -1.99
C ASP A 40 9.67 7.38 -3.41
N ALA A 41 8.52 6.90 -3.87
CA ALA A 41 8.37 6.13 -5.11
C ALA A 41 7.43 6.85 -6.06
N ASP A 42 7.90 7.15 -7.27
CA ASP A 42 7.07 7.67 -8.36
C ASP A 42 6.57 6.52 -9.25
N GLY A 43 5.50 6.76 -10.01
CA GLY A 43 4.95 5.78 -10.96
C GLY A 43 4.24 4.59 -10.32
N VAL A 44 3.82 4.67 -9.05
CA VAL A 44 3.17 3.57 -8.34
C VAL A 44 1.69 3.47 -8.72
N LEU A 45 1.22 2.26 -9.02
CA LEU A 45 -0.20 1.97 -9.21
C LEU A 45 -0.92 1.97 -7.86
N LEU A 46 -1.36 3.15 -7.41
CA LEU A 46 -1.87 3.40 -6.06
C LEU A 46 -3.07 2.51 -5.69
N VAL A 47 -3.95 2.22 -6.65
CA VAL A 47 -5.12 1.36 -6.41
C VAL A 47 -4.73 -0.11 -6.37
N GLU A 48 -3.81 -0.56 -7.21
CA GLU A 48 -3.25 -1.91 -7.15
C GLU A 48 -2.52 -2.14 -5.81
N PHE A 49 -1.66 -1.21 -5.40
CA PHE A 49 -1.01 -1.23 -4.10
C PHE A 49 -2.05 -1.31 -2.95
N GLY A 50 -3.13 -0.53 -3.04
CA GLY A 50 -4.23 -0.60 -2.09
C GLY A 50 -4.91 -1.98 -2.05
N LEU A 51 -5.12 -2.62 -3.20
CA LEU A 51 -5.66 -3.98 -3.26
C LEU A 51 -4.72 -4.99 -2.59
N ALA A 52 -3.41 -4.87 -2.82
CA ALA A 52 -2.41 -5.71 -2.18
C ALA A 52 -2.43 -5.54 -0.65
N LEU A 53 -2.46 -4.30 -0.14
CA LEU A 53 -2.59 -4.02 1.28
C LEU A 53 -3.90 -4.57 1.87
N HIS A 54 -5.00 -4.44 1.14
CA HIS A 54 -6.30 -4.95 1.61
C HIS A 54 -6.26 -6.47 1.78
N LYS A 55 -5.74 -7.20 0.80
CA LYS A 55 -5.56 -8.66 0.88
C LYS A 55 -4.67 -9.05 2.05
N TRP A 56 -3.54 -8.39 2.20
CA TRP A 56 -2.63 -8.63 3.32
C TRP A 56 -3.29 -8.36 4.68
N LEU A 57 -4.05 -7.27 4.81
CA LEU A 57 -4.78 -6.94 6.04
C LEU A 57 -5.80 -8.01 6.43
N GLU A 58 -6.45 -8.68 5.47
CA GLU A 58 -7.38 -9.78 5.76
C GLU A 58 -6.63 -11.01 6.29
N ILE A 59 -5.48 -11.36 5.72
CA ILE A 59 -4.62 -12.45 6.20
C ILE A 59 -4.07 -12.12 7.60
N ALA A 60 -3.61 -10.88 7.79
CA ALA A 60 -3.00 -10.39 9.02
C ALA A 60 -3.96 -10.41 10.24
N ARG A 61 -5.28 -10.58 10.03
CA ARG A 61 -6.25 -10.80 11.12
C ARG A 61 -5.99 -12.07 11.92
N SER A 62 -5.41 -13.08 11.28
CA SER A 62 -5.07 -14.36 11.90
C SER A 62 -3.72 -14.34 12.64
N GLY A 63 -2.95 -13.25 12.51
CA GLY A 63 -1.63 -13.08 13.09
C GLY A 63 -0.69 -12.34 12.14
N PRO A 64 0.49 -11.90 12.60
CA PRO A 64 1.45 -11.19 11.78
C PRO A 64 1.88 -12.03 10.57
N HIS A 65 1.82 -11.42 9.38
CA HIS A 65 2.24 -12.03 8.12
C HIS A 65 3.08 -11.05 7.33
N ASP A 66 3.97 -11.58 6.49
CA ASP A 66 4.74 -10.78 5.56
C ASP A 66 3.84 -10.10 4.53
N PHE A 67 4.22 -8.90 4.14
CA PHE A 67 3.66 -8.18 3.02
C PHE A 67 4.72 -8.06 1.92
N TYR A 68 4.29 -8.18 0.67
CA TYR A 68 5.15 -8.00 -0.50
C TYR A 68 4.36 -7.31 -1.61
N TYR A 69 4.88 -6.20 -2.09
CA TYR A 69 4.36 -5.48 -3.25
C TYR A 69 5.48 -5.14 -4.22
N ALA A 70 5.26 -5.53 -5.47
CA ALA A 70 6.08 -5.25 -6.63
C ALA A 70 5.13 -4.90 -7.79
N SER A 71 5.56 -4.03 -8.70
CA SER A 71 4.82 -3.80 -9.94
C SER A 71 5.29 -4.79 -11.00
N MET A 72 4.50 -4.97 -12.06
CA MET A 72 4.89 -5.80 -13.21
C MET A 72 6.20 -5.35 -13.88
N ASP A 73 6.55 -4.06 -13.76
CA ASP A 73 7.77 -3.52 -14.34
C ASP A 73 9.02 -3.76 -13.48
N PHE A 74 8.85 -4.20 -12.23
CA PHE A 74 9.92 -4.41 -11.26
C PHE A 74 9.69 -5.71 -10.48
N GLU A 75 10.02 -6.85 -11.08
CA GLU A 75 9.82 -8.16 -10.48
C GLU A 75 10.99 -8.65 -9.60
N GLU A 76 12.18 -8.06 -9.74
CA GLU A 76 13.41 -8.55 -9.07
C GLU A 76 13.45 -8.21 -7.58
N GLU A 77 12.97 -7.03 -7.18
CA GLU A 77 12.93 -6.56 -5.78
C GLU A 77 11.62 -5.81 -5.48
N PRO A 78 11.09 -5.89 -4.25
CA PRO A 78 9.83 -5.24 -3.92
C PRO A 78 9.94 -3.72 -3.92
N ILE A 79 8.93 -3.06 -4.47
CA ILE A 79 8.68 -1.63 -4.22
C ILE A 79 8.49 -1.40 -2.72
N LEU A 80 7.77 -2.30 -2.06
CA LEU A 80 7.63 -2.28 -0.60
C LEU A 80 7.33 -3.68 -0.05
N ALA A 81 8.04 -4.07 1.00
CA ALA A 81 7.75 -5.27 1.76
C ALA A 81 7.81 -5.00 3.27
N PHE A 82 6.98 -5.73 4.02
CA PHE A 82 7.04 -5.80 5.48
C PHE A 82 7.44 -7.24 5.84
N ARG A 83 8.62 -7.40 6.46
CA ARG A 83 9.10 -8.70 6.95
C ARG A 83 8.93 -8.81 8.44
N TYR A 84 8.09 -9.71 8.89
CA TYR A 84 7.81 -9.86 10.32
C TYR A 84 8.97 -10.54 11.04
N ASP A 85 9.47 -9.90 12.09
CA ASP A 85 10.44 -10.44 13.01
C ASP A 85 9.72 -10.92 14.28
N ALA A 86 9.61 -12.24 14.43
CA ALA A 86 8.89 -12.85 15.55
C ALA A 86 9.60 -12.70 16.91
N LEU A 87 10.91 -12.44 16.93
CA LEU A 87 11.65 -12.22 18.18
C LEU A 87 11.40 -10.82 18.73
N GLU A 88 11.23 -9.85 17.84
CA GLU A 88 11.05 -8.44 18.17
C GLU A 88 9.58 -7.99 18.15
N ASP A 89 8.67 -8.82 17.65
CA ASP A 89 7.25 -8.51 17.38
C ASP A 89 7.07 -7.23 16.55
N LYS A 90 7.91 -7.10 15.52
CA LYS A 90 8.00 -5.90 14.67
C LYS A 90 8.24 -6.27 13.22
N TYR A 91 7.92 -5.35 12.32
CA TYR A 91 8.27 -5.43 10.93
C TYR A 91 9.59 -4.73 10.63
N ARG A 92 10.42 -5.39 9.83
CA ARG A 92 11.46 -4.75 9.02
C ARG A 92 10.83 -4.27 7.73
N LEU A 93 11.13 -3.03 7.34
CA LEU A 93 10.70 -2.48 6.07
C LEU A 93 11.79 -2.70 5.02
N GLU A 94 11.40 -3.14 3.84
CA GLU A 94 12.29 -3.38 2.70
C GLU A 94 11.72 -2.70 1.46
N SER A 95 12.61 -2.14 0.63
CA SER A 95 12.24 -1.50 -0.63
C SER A 95 13.48 -1.33 -1.51
N VAL A 96 13.32 -1.56 -2.82
CA VAL A 96 14.33 -1.22 -3.84
C VAL A 96 14.62 0.29 -3.92
N TRP A 97 13.69 1.13 -3.46
CA TRP A 97 13.81 2.59 -3.44
C TRP A 97 13.91 3.17 -2.02
N ALA A 98 14.40 2.36 -1.08
CA ALA A 98 14.64 2.79 0.29
C ALA A 98 15.63 3.96 0.33
N GLN A 99 15.25 5.05 1.00
CA GLN A 99 16.10 6.23 1.21
C GLN A 99 17.12 6.04 2.35
N GLY A 100 17.10 4.87 3.00
CA GLY A 100 17.98 4.50 4.10
C GLY A 100 17.43 3.33 4.90
N GLN A 101 18.09 3.01 6.02
CA GLN A 101 17.60 1.99 6.94
C GLN A 101 16.48 2.57 7.82
N ALA A 102 15.33 1.90 7.84
CA ALA A 102 14.29 2.18 8.83
C ALA A 102 14.52 1.36 10.10
N PRO A 103 14.20 1.91 11.29
CA PRO A 103 14.07 1.12 12.49
C PRO A 103 12.94 0.08 12.34
N LEU A 104 13.00 -0.98 13.15
CA LEU A 104 11.91 -1.94 13.25
C LEU A 104 10.61 -1.25 13.70
N VAL A 105 9.51 -1.57 13.03
CA VAL A 105 8.21 -0.93 13.22
C VAL A 105 7.25 -1.89 13.93
N PRO A 106 6.57 -1.48 15.02
CA PRO A 106 5.53 -2.30 15.63
C PRO A 106 4.45 -2.73 14.64
N CYS A 107 4.05 -4.00 14.70
CA CYS A 107 2.98 -4.55 13.87
C CYS A 107 1.69 -3.69 13.89
N PRO A 108 1.18 -3.24 15.06
CA PRO A 108 0.00 -2.39 15.12
C PRO A 108 0.14 -1.07 14.35
N ASP A 109 1.34 -0.48 14.31
CA ASP A 109 1.60 0.79 13.64
C ASP A 109 1.52 0.63 12.11
N VAL A 110 2.09 -0.47 11.57
CA VAL A 110 1.99 -0.79 10.13
C VAL A 110 0.55 -1.09 9.73
N VAL A 111 -0.17 -1.90 10.52
CA VAL A 111 -1.58 -2.22 10.27
C VAL A 111 -2.45 -0.96 10.28
N ALA A 112 -2.24 -0.07 11.25
CA ALA A 112 -2.96 1.20 11.33
C ALA A 112 -2.67 2.11 10.14
N ALA A 113 -1.40 2.25 9.75
CA ALA A 113 -0.98 3.05 8.59
C ALA A 113 -1.63 2.53 7.30
N SER A 114 -1.61 1.23 7.07
CA SER A 114 -2.22 0.60 5.89
C SER A 114 -3.74 0.79 5.83
N ARG A 115 -4.43 0.74 6.98
CA ARG A 115 -5.88 1.03 7.03
C ARG A 115 -6.17 2.50 6.72
N THR A 116 -5.36 3.41 7.24
CA THR A 116 -5.47 4.85 6.96
C THR A 116 -5.26 5.13 5.48
N TYR A 117 -4.24 4.54 4.85
CA TYR A 117 -4.01 4.63 3.40
C TYR A 117 -5.26 4.25 2.59
N LEU A 118 -5.87 3.09 2.89
CA LEU A 118 -7.06 2.64 2.18
C LEU A 118 -8.25 3.58 2.38
N ALA A 119 -8.45 4.11 3.60
CA ALA A 119 -9.51 5.06 3.89
C ALA A 119 -9.31 6.38 3.12
N ASP A 120 -8.09 6.89 3.09
CA ASP A 120 -7.74 8.15 2.42
C ASP A 120 -7.82 8.02 0.91
N LEU A 121 -7.30 6.92 0.34
CA LEU A 121 -7.38 6.63 -1.10
C LEU A 121 -8.85 6.53 -1.54
N ARG A 122 -9.67 5.79 -0.81
CA ARG A 122 -11.12 5.70 -1.06
C ARG A 122 -11.78 7.09 -0.99
N GLY A 123 -11.47 7.86 0.04
CA GLY A 123 -12.00 9.22 0.22
C GLY A 123 -11.62 10.13 -0.94
N LEU A 124 -10.38 10.07 -1.42
CA LEU A 124 -9.89 10.88 -2.52
C LEU A 124 -10.54 10.49 -3.86
N LEU A 125 -10.61 9.19 -4.15
CA LEU A 125 -11.22 8.69 -5.40
C LEU A 125 -12.72 9.01 -5.48
N LYS A 126 -13.44 8.89 -4.34
CA LYS A 126 -14.84 9.33 -4.24
C LYS A 126 -14.98 10.83 -4.52
N ARG A 127 -14.09 11.68 -4.02
CA ARG A 127 -14.11 13.13 -4.29
C ARG A 127 -13.76 13.47 -5.75
N LYS A 128 -12.74 12.85 -6.34
CA LYS A 128 -12.26 13.20 -7.69
C LYS A 128 -13.17 12.70 -8.82
N ARG A 129 -13.87 11.58 -8.63
CA ARG A 129 -14.64 10.91 -9.71
C ARG A 129 -15.98 10.31 -9.29
N GLY A 130 -16.41 10.45 -8.04
CA GLY A 130 -17.65 9.84 -7.55
C GLY A 130 -17.59 8.31 -7.47
N VAL A 131 -16.40 7.72 -7.47
CA VAL A 131 -16.20 6.27 -7.51
C VAL A 131 -16.21 5.69 -6.10
N ASP A 132 -16.96 4.62 -5.91
CA ASP A 132 -16.91 3.83 -4.67
C ASP A 132 -15.93 2.66 -4.82
N LEU A 133 -14.77 2.78 -4.15
CA LEU A 133 -13.73 1.75 -4.15
C LEU A 133 -14.24 0.40 -3.61
N GLU A 134 -15.33 0.36 -2.84
CA GLU A 134 -15.88 -0.88 -2.29
C GLU A 134 -16.25 -1.90 -3.37
N HIS A 135 -16.67 -1.45 -4.56
CA HIS A 135 -17.01 -2.37 -5.65
C HIS A 135 -15.78 -3.08 -6.23
N VAL A 136 -14.61 -2.41 -6.21
CA VAL A 136 -13.34 -2.97 -6.68
C VAL A 136 -12.72 -3.89 -5.63
N LEU A 137 -12.74 -3.47 -4.35
CA LEU A 137 -12.21 -4.25 -3.24
C LEU A 137 -12.95 -5.59 -3.08
N ARG A 138 -14.29 -5.61 -3.17
CA ARG A 138 -15.09 -6.83 -2.97
C ARG A 138 -14.82 -7.93 -4.00
N LYS A 139 -14.52 -7.59 -5.26
CA LYS A 139 -14.20 -8.59 -6.30
C LYS A 139 -12.86 -9.29 -6.05
N SER A 140 -11.89 -8.58 -5.49
CA SER A 140 -10.54 -9.10 -5.27
C SER A 140 -10.43 -10.21 -4.20
N VAL A 141 -11.48 -10.42 -3.40
CA VAL A 141 -11.58 -11.44 -2.36
C VAL A 141 -12.32 -12.70 -2.85
N SER A 142 -13.06 -12.62 -3.96
CA SER A 142 -13.87 -13.74 -4.49
C SER A 142 -13.14 -14.64 -5.48
N ASP A 143 -11.95 -14.23 -5.95
CA ASP A 143 -11.12 -14.98 -6.91
C ASP A 143 -9.90 -15.65 -6.24
N GLY A 144 -9.94 -15.85 -4.92
CA GLY A 144 -8.89 -16.48 -4.11
C GLY A 144 -9.32 -17.81 -3.51
#